data_AF-M9R6N0-F1
#
_entry.id   AF-M9R6N0-F1
#
_cell.length_a   1.000
_cell.length_b   1.000
_cell.length_c   1.000
_cell.angle_alpha   90.00
_cell.angle_beta   90.00
_cell.angle_gamma   90.00
#
_symmetry.space_group_name_H-M   'P 1'
#
loop_
_entity.id
_entity.type
_entity.pdbx_description
1 polymer ?
#
loop_
_entity_poly.entity_id
_entity_poly.type
_entity_poly.pdbx_seq_one_letter_code
_entity_poly.pdbx_strand_id
1 'polypeptide(L)' 'MTSLPAVQQYLEKIDAGKVENVLAPEIAKKYWNLPDDARLRDVVIVIREDEAGHRDKNHDFANKIATGAHP' A
#
# COMPACT_ATOMS: atom_id res chain seq x y z
N MET A 1 -13.12 -3.56 6.23
CA MET A 1 -12.92 -3.38 4.77
C MET A 1 -12.93 -1.89 4.43
N THR A 2 -11.80 -1.17 4.58
CA THR A 2 -11.61 0.17 3.96
C THR A 2 -10.17 0.70 4.20
N SER A 3 -9.22 0.40 3.30
CA SER A 3 -7.98 1.22 3.15
C SER A 3 -7.79 1.78 1.73
N LEU A 4 -8.49 1.24 0.73
CA LEU A 4 -8.38 1.69 -0.67
C LEU A 4 -8.76 3.17 -0.95
N PRO A 5 -9.67 3.84 -0.21
CA PRO A 5 -10.01 5.24 -0.51
C PRO A 5 -8.87 6.21 -0.22
N ALA A 6 -8.07 5.95 0.81
CA ALA A 6 -7.08 6.91 1.30
C ALA A 6 -5.85 6.99 0.38
N VAL A 7 -5.33 5.85 -0.06
CA VAL A 7 -4.18 5.77 -0.97
C VAL A 7 -4.52 6.38 -2.34
N GLN A 8 -5.72 6.09 -2.86
CA GLN A 8 -6.20 6.67 -4.12
C GLN A 8 -6.36 8.20 -4.05
N GLN A 9 -6.98 8.72 -2.98
CA GLN A 9 -7.15 10.16 -2.79
C GLN A 9 -5.81 10.89 -2.63
N TYR A 10 -4.80 10.24 -2.06
CA TYR A 10 -3.47 10.83 -1.90
C TYR A 10 -2.72 10.89 -3.24
N LEU A 11 -2.80 9.83 -4.04
CA LEU A 11 -2.24 9.80 -5.41
C LEU A 11 -2.86 10.89 -6.29
N GLU A 12 -4.19 11.05 -6.25
CA GLU A 12 -4.90 12.09 -7.00
C GLU A 12 -4.47 13.51 -6.60
N LYS A 13 -4.15 13.73 -5.32
CA LYS A 13 -3.64 15.03 -4.84
C LYS A 13 -2.22 15.30 -5.32
N ILE A 14 -1.37 14.29 -5.41
CA ILE A 14 -0.02 14.41 -6.01
C ILE A 14 -0.16 14.74 -7.50
N ASP A 15 -1.04 14.04 -8.20
CA ASP A 15 -1.24 14.18 -9.65
C ASP A 15 -1.87 15.51 -10.03
N ALA A 16 -2.77 16.03 -9.18
CA ALA A 16 -3.33 17.37 -9.31
C ALA A 16 -2.36 18.50 -8.88
N GLY A 17 -1.13 18.16 -8.47
CA GLY A 17 -0.13 19.12 -8.00
C GLY A 17 -0.47 19.78 -6.66
N LYS A 18 -1.45 19.26 -5.92
CA LYS A 18 -1.84 19.75 -4.58
C LYS A 18 -0.87 19.27 -3.49
N VAL A 19 -0.13 18.20 -3.76
CA VAL A 19 0.93 17.67 -2.93
C VAL A 19 2.21 17.66 -3.75
N GLU A 20 3.28 18.21 -3.21
CA GLU A 20 4.57 18.23 -3.87
C GLU A 20 5.11 16.79 -4.00
N ASN A 21 5.45 16.39 -5.22
CA ASN A 21 6.05 15.08 -5.47
C ASN A 21 7.54 15.09 -5.10
N VAL A 22 7.88 15.23 -3.82
CA VAL A 22 9.28 15.28 -3.37
C VAL A 22 9.98 13.92 -3.51
N LEU A 23 11.31 13.90 -3.35
CA LEU A 23 12.06 12.64 -3.27
C LEU A 23 11.52 11.77 -2.14
N ALA A 24 11.46 10.46 -2.39
CA ALA A 24 11.03 9.49 -1.42
C ALA A 24 11.94 9.51 -0.18
N PRO A 25 11.41 9.32 1.03
CA PRO A 25 12.23 9.13 2.22
C PRO A 25 13.16 7.92 2.07
N GLU A 26 14.41 8.04 2.54
CA GLU A 26 15.42 6.97 2.45
C GLU A 26 14.96 5.65 3.11
N ILE A 27 14.17 5.75 4.18
CA ILE A 27 13.58 4.57 4.84
C ILE A 27 12.62 3.83 3.91
N ALA A 28 11.80 4.55 3.13
CA ALA A 28 10.85 3.96 2.20
C ALA A 28 11.60 3.35 1.00
N LYS A 29 12.61 4.05 0.46
CA LYS A 29 13.46 3.51 -0.60
C LYS A 29 14.12 2.21 -0.20
N LYS A 30 14.69 2.15 1.00
CA LYS A 30 15.31 0.93 1.53
C LYS A 30 14.31 -0.20 1.78
N TYR A 31 13.13 0.13 2.31
CA TYR A 31 12.12 -0.88 2.65
C TYR A 31 11.51 -1.55 1.41
N TRP A 32 11.17 -0.77 0.38
CA TRP A 32 10.61 -1.28 -0.88
C TRP A 32 11.65 -1.49 -1.99
N ASN A 33 12.94 -1.31 -1.68
CA ASN A 33 14.05 -1.38 -2.64
C ASN A 33 13.80 -0.53 -3.90
N LEU A 34 13.38 0.73 -3.69
CA LEU A 34 13.12 1.70 -4.76
C LEU A 34 14.42 2.34 -5.25
N PRO A 35 14.48 2.82 -6.50
CA PRO A 35 15.65 3.54 -7.02
C PRO A 35 15.88 4.87 -6.28
N ASP A 36 17.10 5.39 -6.35
CA ASP A 36 17.52 6.59 -5.60
C ASP A 36 16.77 7.86 -6.02
N ASP A 37 16.27 7.90 -7.26
CA ASP A 37 15.45 8.98 -7.81
C ASP A 37 13.95 8.80 -7.56
N ALA A 38 13.55 7.73 -6.87
CA ALA A 38 12.16 7.47 -6.53
C ALA A 38 11.56 8.65 -5.75
N ARG A 39 10.32 8.99 -6.12
CA ARG A 39 9.58 10.11 -5.55
C ARG A 39 8.41 9.59 -4.71
N LEU A 40 7.79 10.52 -4.00
CA LEU A 40 6.65 10.24 -3.15
C LEU A 40 5.52 9.49 -3.89
N ARG A 41 5.28 9.82 -5.16
CA ARG A 41 4.35 9.08 -6.03
C ARG A 41 4.68 7.58 -6.12
N ASP A 42 5.96 7.24 -6.30
CA ASP A 42 6.39 5.85 -6.48
C ASP A 42 6.18 5.04 -5.20
N VAL A 43 6.43 5.67 -4.05
CA VAL A 43 6.13 5.09 -2.72
C VAL A 43 4.63 4.80 -2.57
N VAL A 44 3.76 5.72 -3.00
CA VAL A 44 2.30 5.56 -2.91
C VAL A 44 1.79 4.45 -3.84
N ILE A 45 2.42 4.26 -5.00
CA ILE A 45 2.10 3.17 -5.93
C ILE A 45 2.46 1.82 -5.32
N VAL A 46 3.66 1.66 -4.76
CA VAL A 46 4.07 0.36 -4.17
C VAL A 46 3.26 0.01 -2.93
N ILE A 47 2.85 1.00 -2.12
CA ILE A 47 1.91 0.79 -1.00
C ILE A 47 0.56 0.30 -1.51
N ARG A 48 0.06 0.87 -2.61
CA ARG A 48 -1.20 0.42 -3.23
C ARG A 48 -1.11 -1.02 -3.72
N GLU A 49 0.00 -1.40 -4.34
CA GLU A 49 0.24 -2.77 -4.80
C GLU A 49 0.37 -3.76 -3.64
N ASP A 50 1.05 -3.35 -2.56
CA ASP A 50 1.15 -4.13 -1.32
C ASP A 50 -0.22 -4.33 -0.64
N GLU A 51 -1.04 -3.28 -0.53
CA GLU A 51 -2.41 -3.38 0.01
C GLU A 51 -3.33 -4.25 -0.87
N ALA A 52 -3.15 -4.19 -2.20
CA ALA A 52 -3.88 -5.06 -3.12
C ALA A 52 -3.45 -6.53 -3.00
N GLY A 53 -2.16 -6.80 -2.74
CA GLY A 53 -1.64 -8.14 -2.46
C GLY A 53 -2.00 -8.67 -1.07
N HIS A 54 -2.09 -7.80 -0.06
CA HIS A 54 -2.51 -8.13 1.30
C HIS A 54 -4.01 -8.44 1.41
N ARG A 55 -4.82 -7.96 0.46
CA ARG A 55 -6.21 -8.38 0.30
C ARG A 55 -6.34 -9.90 0.14
N ASP A 56 -5.42 -10.52 -0.59
CA ASP A 56 -5.50 -11.95 -0.90
C ASP A 56 -4.97 -12.83 0.26
N LYS A 57 -4.08 -12.32 1.12
CA LYS A 57 -3.59 -13.05 2.32
C LYS A 57 -4.48 -12.93 3.54
N ASN A 58 -5.20 -11.82 3.72
CA ASN A 58 -6.12 -11.66 4.85
C ASN A 58 -7.45 -12.43 4.68
N HIS A 59 -7.75 -12.90 3.47
CA HIS A 59 -8.95 -13.70 3.21
C HIS A 59 -8.80 -15.18 3.64
N ASP A 60 -7.58 -15.71 3.70
CA ASP A 60 -7.33 -17.11 4.11
C ASP A 60 -7.35 -17.34 5.62
N PHE A 61 -6.99 -16.34 6.43
CA PHE A 61 -7.07 -16.47 7.90
C PHE A 61 -8.51 -16.35 8.42
N ALA A 62 -9.36 -15.55 7.78
CA ALA A 62 -10.77 -15.41 8.17
C ALA A 62 -11.61 -16.65 7.85
N ASN A 63 -11.19 -17.49 6.90
CA ASN A 63 -11.96 -18.67 6.49
C ASN A 63 -11.76 -19.91 7.38
N LYS A 64 -10.75 -19.95 8.26
CA LYS A 64 -10.49 -21.10 9.15
C LYS A 64 -11.15 -21.01 10.54
N ILE A 65 -11.84 -19.92 10.88
CA ILE A 65 -12.60 -19.81 12.14
C ILE A 65 -14.09 -20.12 11.97
N ALA A 66 -14.58 -20.27 10.73
CA ALA A 66 -15.98 -20.57 10.45
C ALA A 66 -16.35 -22.07 10.53
N THR A 67 -15.39 -23.00 10.62
CA THR A 67 -15.68 -24.44 10.82
C THR A 67 -15.00 -24.95 12.08
N GLY A 68 -15.69 -24.80 13.22
CA GLY A 68 -15.28 -25.37 14.49
C GLY A 68 -15.21 -26.90 14.44
N ALA A 69 -14.01 -27.46 14.37
CA ALA A 69 -13.73 -28.84 14.72
C ALA A 69 -12.49 -28.87 15.62
N HIS A 70 -12.74 -29.12 16.90
CA HIS A 70 -11.75 -29.36 17.96
C HIS A 70 -11.17 -30.79 17.78
N PRO A 71 -9.87 -31.03 18.06
CA PRO A 71 -9.35 -32.39 18.24
C PRO A 71 -9.89 -33.05 19.52
#